data_AF-J1SLY7-F1
#
_entry.id   AF-J1SLY7-F1
#
_cell.length_a   1.000
_cell.length_b   1.000
_cell.length_c   1.000
_cell.angle_alpha   90.00
_cell.angle_beta   90.00
_cell.angle_gamma   90.00
#
_symmetry.space_group_name_H-M   'P 1'
#
loop_
_entity.id
_entity.type
_entity.pdbx_description
1 polymer ?
#
loop_
_entity_poly.entity_id
_entity_poly.type
_entity_poly.pdbx_seq_one_letter_code
_entity_poly.pdbx_strand_id
1 'polypeptide(L)'
;MHVYIEEGWGAKNPYLLSEERNRRFSEPRFLMDTDIMTFEEMMASEYYQGFMRPHGCFWHTGTGITSPSGDVIKLSIHRSFEEGPLPSEVATAWTEIRPHLARAALMASRLKFEQIKSTVDAMEALGIWAGAVRNGRLVVANQSFQRMIPNIMRDCRHRLVIDQKAADDRWASLLQSGVTKYGGSFPISGRQDHPAMVVHALPVAGAASGIFNAADLLLAITPGMKEAKVDDGILTGLYDLTPAEASVAREIGLGKSVDEVAKSRDVSVGTIRTQLHSVFDKTGRSGRRNLRCWYSVSPSTGTDARDPLPFDICGLVDLLIACIVVV
;
A
#
# COMPACT_ATOMS: atom_id res chain seq x y z
N MET A 1 0.17 -21.50 3.85
CA MET A 1 -0.23 -20.34 3.02
C MET A 1 0.97 -19.55 2.51
N HIS A 2 2.00 -19.27 3.33
CA HIS A 2 3.21 -18.56 2.87
C HIS A 2 3.90 -19.25 1.67
N VAL A 3 4.22 -20.54 1.80
CA VAL A 3 4.77 -21.39 0.72
C VAL A 3 3.89 -21.40 -0.53
N TYR A 4 2.57 -21.44 -0.37
CA TYR A 4 1.61 -21.41 -1.48
C TYR A 4 1.74 -20.15 -2.35
N ILE A 5 1.93 -18.99 -1.71
CA ILE A 5 2.02 -17.69 -2.37
C ILE A 5 3.43 -17.49 -2.95
N GLU A 6 4.47 -17.74 -2.16
CA GLU A 6 5.86 -17.51 -2.58
C GLU A 6 6.29 -18.39 -3.75
N GLU A 7 5.88 -19.66 -3.75
CA GLU A 7 6.23 -20.60 -4.81
C GLU A 7 5.22 -20.59 -5.97
N GLY A 8 4.24 -19.68 -5.95
CA GLY A 8 3.32 -19.45 -7.06
C GLY A 8 2.36 -20.61 -7.33
N TRP A 9 2.04 -21.44 -6.34
CA TRP A 9 1.18 -22.61 -6.49
C TRP A 9 -0.24 -22.27 -6.96
N GLY A 10 -0.70 -21.03 -6.72
CA GLY A 10 -1.96 -20.53 -7.27
C GLY A 10 -2.03 -20.55 -8.80
N ALA A 11 -0.93 -20.22 -9.50
CA ALA A 11 -0.88 -20.26 -10.96
C ALA A 11 -0.81 -21.69 -11.52
N LYS A 12 -0.31 -22.63 -10.71
CA LYS A 12 -0.22 -24.06 -11.04
C LYS A 12 -1.48 -24.84 -10.67
N ASN A 13 -2.48 -24.17 -10.09
CA ASN A 13 -3.66 -24.82 -9.54
C ASN A 13 -4.56 -25.37 -10.66
N PRO A 14 -4.73 -26.70 -10.78
CA PRO A 14 -5.42 -27.32 -11.90
C PRO A 14 -6.91 -27.01 -11.98
N TYR A 15 -7.52 -26.53 -10.88
CA TYR A 15 -8.91 -26.07 -10.83
C TYR A 15 -9.16 -24.79 -11.63
N LEU A 16 -8.11 -23.99 -11.86
CA LEU A 16 -8.19 -22.69 -12.51
C LEU A 16 -7.64 -22.70 -13.95
N LEU A 17 -7.11 -23.84 -14.41
CA LEU A 17 -6.44 -23.96 -15.72
C LEU A 17 -7.41 -24.01 -16.91
N SER A 18 -8.69 -24.32 -16.69
CA SER A 18 -9.71 -24.30 -17.74
C SER A 18 -10.99 -23.62 -17.27
N GLU A 19 -11.68 -22.95 -18.21
CA GLU A 19 -12.97 -22.31 -17.93
C GLU A 19 -14.00 -23.31 -17.40
N GLU A 20 -14.00 -24.54 -17.92
CA GLU A 20 -14.92 -25.59 -17.47
C GLU A 20 -14.65 -26.00 -16.02
N ARG A 21 -13.38 -26.22 -15.64
CA ARG A 21 -13.03 -26.56 -14.25
C ARG A 21 -13.33 -25.40 -13.31
N ASN A 22 -13.05 -24.17 -13.73
CA ASN A 22 -13.36 -22.97 -12.95
C ASN A 22 -14.88 -22.80 -12.74
N ARG A 23 -15.67 -23.04 -13.80
CA ARG A 23 -17.13 -23.00 -13.73
C ARG A 23 -17.68 -24.04 -12.75
N ARG A 24 -17.22 -25.29 -12.85
CA ARG A 24 -17.58 -26.35 -11.90
C ARG A 24 -17.21 -25.96 -10.48
N PHE A 25 -15.95 -25.55 -10.26
CA PHE A 25 -15.46 -25.15 -8.94
C PHE A 25 -16.18 -23.91 -8.34
N SER A 26 -16.94 -23.19 -9.15
CA SER A 26 -17.77 -22.05 -8.74
C SER A 26 -19.23 -22.43 -8.44
N GLU A 27 -19.61 -23.69 -8.60
CA GLU A 27 -20.95 -24.17 -8.21
C GLU A 27 -21.20 -23.94 -6.70
N PRO A 28 -22.43 -23.60 -6.30
CA PRO A 28 -22.75 -23.24 -4.93
C PRO A 28 -22.89 -24.45 -4.00
N ARG A 29 -21.98 -25.42 -4.08
CA ARG A 29 -21.90 -26.64 -3.25
C ARG A 29 -20.46 -26.99 -2.91
N PHE A 30 -20.28 -27.94 -1.99
CA PHE A 30 -18.99 -28.56 -1.75
C PHE A 30 -18.76 -29.62 -2.84
N LEU A 31 -17.65 -29.48 -3.56
CA LEU A 31 -17.25 -30.36 -4.65
C LEU A 31 -16.08 -31.21 -4.22
N MET A 32 -16.12 -32.48 -4.57
CA MET A 32 -14.95 -33.33 -4.46
C MET A 32 -13.96 -32.99 -5.55
N ASP A 33 -12.67 -33.12 -5.25
CA ASP A 33 -11.59 -33.13 -6.23
C ASP A 33 -11.88 -34.08 -7.41
N THR A 34 -12.41 -35.28 -7.10
CA THR A 34 -12.80 -36.29 -8.09
C THR A 34 -14.01 -35.91 -8.96
N ASP A 35 -14.80 -34.91 -8.57
CA ASP A 35 -15.90 -34.38 -9.42
C ASP A 35 -15.36 -33.50 -10.57
N ILE A 36 -14.12 -33.03 -10.43
CA ILE A 36 -13.50 -32.06 -11.33
C ILE A 36 -12.38 -32.69 -12.15
N MET A 37 -11.64 -33.65 -11.57
CA MET A 37 -10.49 -34.31 -12.20
C MET A 37 -10.50 -35.81 -11.92
N THR A 38 -9.98 -36.60 -12.84
CA THR A 38 -9.77 -38.03 -12.57
C THR A 38 -8.57 -38.22 -11.63
N PHE A 39 -8.51 -39.38 -10.96
CA PHE A 39 -7.37 -39.71 -10.12
C PHE A 39 -6.03 -39.71 -10.90
N GLU A 40 -6.05 -40.15 -12.15
CA GLU A 40 -4.87 -40.14 -13.03
C GLU A 40 -4.39 -38.72 -13.31
N GLU A 41 -5.32 -37.79 -13.60
CA GLU A 41 -5.01 -36.38 -13.78
C GLU A 41 -4.45 -35.74 -12.50
N MET A 42 -5.02 -36.07 -11.34
CA MET A 42 -4.51 -35.62 -10.04
C MET A 42 -3.10 -36.16 -9.79
N MET A 43 -2.84 -37.43 -10.09
CA MET A 43 -1.53 -38.04 -9.90
C MET A 43 -0.46 -37.46 -10.83
N ALA A 44 -0.83 -37.09 -12.06
CA ALA A 44 0.07 -36.43 -13.01
C ALA A 44 0.30 -34.94 -12.71
N SER A 45 -0.48 -34.33 -11.82
CA SER A 45 -0.42 -32.89 -11.55
C SER A 45 0.77 -32.51 -10.65
N GLU A 46 1.58 -31.55 -11.12
CA GLU A 46 2.66 -30.94 -10.32
C GLU A 46 2.10 -30.32 -9.02
N TYR A 47 0.90 -29.74 -9.07
CA TYR A 47 0.24 -29.14 -7.90
C TYR A 47 -0.04 -30.20 -6.82
N TYR A 48 -0.52 -31.37 -7.21
CA TYR A 48 -0.81 -32.44 -6.26
C TYR A 48 0.45 -33.09 -5.71
N GLN A 49 1.43 -33.38 -6.57
CA GLN A 49 2.66 -34.05 -6.14
C GLN A 49 3.62 -33.11 -5.41
N GLY A 50 3.73 -31.86 -5.86
CA GLY A 50 4.68 -30.89 -5.34
C GLY A 50 4.18 -30.08 -4.15
N PHE A 51 2.86 -29.87 -4.04
CA PHE A 51 2.29 -29.07 -2.95
C PHE A 51 1.28 -29.82 -2.08
N MET A 52 0.22 -30.40 -2.66
CA MET A 52 -0.86 -30.96 -1.85
C MET A 52 -0.41 -32.19 -1.04
N ARG A 53 0.28 -33.14 -1.68
CA ARG A 53 0.73 -34.37 -1.04
C ARG A 53 1.74 -34.13 0.08
N PRO A 54 2.84 -33.36 -0.13
CA PRO A 54 3.83 -33.12 0.93
C PRO A 54 3.25 -32.41 2.16
N HIS A 55 2.16 -31.67 1.99
CA HIS A 55 1.48 -30.95 3.06
C HIS A 55 0.30 -31.74 3.67
N GLY A 56 0.11 -33.01 3.30
CA GLY A 56 -0.96 -33.86 3.85
C GLY A 56 -2.37 -33.44 3.43
N CYS A 57 -2.50 -32.73 2.31
CA CYS A 57 -3.73 -32.09 1.88
C CYS A 57 -4.32 -32.68 0.59
N PHE A 58 -3.93 -33.91 0.22
CA PHE A 58 -4.19 -34.49 -1.10
C PHE A 58 -5.68 -34.55 -1.43
N TRP A 59 -6.45 -35.34 -0.69
CA TRP A 59 -7.87 -35.49 -0.93
C TRP A 59 -8.63 -34.32 -0.34
N HIS A 60 -9.57 -33.75 -1.07
CA HIS A 60 -10.39 -32.69 -0.49
C HIS A 60 -11.76 -32.50 -1.12
N THR A 61 -12.63 -31.93 -0.30
CA THR A 61 -13.83 -31.25 -0.78
C THR A 61 -13.70 -29.76 -0.52
N GLY A 62 -14.24 -28.93 -1.41
CA GLY A 62 -14.18 -27.49 -1.21
C GLY A 62 -15.26 -26.71 -1.93
N THR A 63 -15.41 -25.46 -1.53
CA THR A 63 -16.35 -24.52 -2.13
C THR A 63 -15.81 -23.09 -2.11
N GLY A 64 -16.29 -22.27 -3.06
CA GLY A 64 -16.09 -20.83 -3.06
C GLY A 64 -17.31 -20.08 -2.55
N ILE A 65 -17.08 -19.04 -1.76
CA ILE A 65 -18.08 -18.05 -1.38
C ILE A 65 -17.55 -16.69 -1.83
N THR A 66 -18.23 -16.09 -2.80
CA THR A 66 -17.92 -14.74 -3.27
C THR A 66 -18.74 -13.73 -2.47
N SER A 67 -18.08 -12.79 -1.81
CA SER A 67 -18.74 -11.67 -1.14
C SER A 67 -19.23 -10.64 -2.16
N PRO A 68 -20.17 -9.75 -1.80
CA PRO A 68 -20.55 -8.62 -2.66
C PRO A 68 -19.40 -7.65 -2.95
N SER A 69 -18.37 -7.61 -2.10
CA SER A 69 -17.15 -6.82 -2.34
C SER A 69 -16.22 -7.44 -3.38
N GLY A 70 -16.54 -8.62 -3.91
CA GLY A 70 -15.75 -9.36 -4.89
C GLY A 70 -14.72 -10.30 -4.28
N ASP A 71 -14.67 -10.42 -2.96
CA ASP A 71 -13.73 -11.31 -2.28
C ASP A 71 -14.17 -12.74 -2.37
N VAL A 72 -13.24 -13.64 -2.69
CA VAL A 72 -13.53 -15.06 -2.79
C VAL A 72 -12.93 -15.77 -1.59
N ILE A 73 -13.80 -16.31 -0.74
CA ILE A 73 -13.43 -17.16 0.38
C ILE A 73 -13.47 -18.59 -0.12
N LYS A 74 -12.33 -19.28 -0.03
CA LYS A 74 -12.23 -20.71 -0.31
C LYS A 74 -12.25 -21.47 1.01
N LEU A 75 -13.20 -22.38 1.11
CA LEU A 75 -13.32 -23.31 2.23
C LEU A 75 -13.06 -24.71 1.69
N SER A 76 -12.15 -25.43 2.32
CA SER A 76 -11.80 -26.78 1.91
C SER A 76 -11.48 -27.64 3.12
N ILE A 77 -11.81 -28.92 3.00
CA ILE A 77 -11.58 -29.94 4.02
C ILE A 77 -10.68 -30.97 3.38
N HIS A 78 -9.55 -31.22 4.02
CA HIS A 78 -8.47 -32.01 3.45
C HIS A 78 -8.25 -33.31 4.22
N ARG A 79 -7.76 -34.33 3.51
CA ARG A 79 -7.18 -35.56 4.05
C ARG A 79 -5.83 -35.85 3.40
N SER A 80 -4.99 -36.57 4.13
CA SER A 80 -3.71 -37.02 3.59
C SER A 80 -3.92 -38.07 2.50
N PHE A 81 -2.92 -38.28 1.64
CA PHE A 81 -3.02 -39.29 0.59
C PHE A 81 -3.30 -40.70 1.16
N GLU A 82 -2.65 -41.02 2.28
CA GLU A 82 -2.70 -42.30 3.00
C GLU A 82 -4.07 -42.57 3.63
N GLU A 83 -4.82 -41.53 3.99
CA GLU A 83 -6.17 -41.63 4.57
C GLU A 83 -7.26 -41.91 3.52
N GLY A 84 -6.92 -41.80 2.23
CA GLY A 84 -7.85 -42.01 1.12
C GLY A 84 -8.89 -40.90 0.93
N PRO A 85 -9.74 -41.01 -0.11
CA PRO A 85 -10.74 -40.01 -0.48
C PRO A 85 -11.73 -39.71 0.66
N LEU A 86 -12.28 -38.50 0.68
CA LEU A 86 -13.40 -38.21 1.58
C LEU A 86 -14.66 -38.97 1.12
N PRO A 87 -15.46 -39.51 2.06
CA PRO A 87 -16.78 -40.05 1.73
C PRO A 87 -17.68 -38.96 1.13
N SER A 88 -18.47 -39.31 0.11
CA SER A 88 -19.35 -38.37 -0.59
C SER A 88 -20.40 -37.72 0.32
N GLU A 89 -20.77 -38.41 1.40
CA GLU A 89 -21.71 -37.94 2.42
C GLU A 89 -21.18 -36.70 3.14
N VAL A 90 -19.85 -36.57 3.27
CA VAL A 90 -19.21 -35.37 3.86
C VAL A 90 -19.46 -34.16 2.97
N ALA A 91 -19.25 -34.28 1.65
CA ALA A 91 -19.50 -33.18 0.72
C ALA A 91 -20.98 -32.78 0.70
N THR A 92 -21.90 -33.74 0.76
CA THR A 92 -23.35 -33.47 0.88
C THR A 92 -23.68 -32.72 2.16
N ALA A 93 -23.23 -33.20 3.33
CA ALA A 93 -23.50 -32.55 4.61
C ALA A 93 -22.94 -31.12 4.68
N TRP A 94 -21.71 -30.90 4.18
CA TRP A 94 -21.12 -29.55 4.14
C TRP A 94 -21.81 -28.64 3.12
N THR A 95 -22.38 -29.19 2.04
CA THR A 95 -23.21 -28.44 1.09
C THR A 95 -24.44 -27.85 1.77
N GLU A 96 -25.08 -28.57 2.69
CA GLU A 96 -26.23 -28.06 3.46
C GLU A 96 -25.83 -26.90 4.39
N ILE A 97 -24.62 -26.94 4.95
CA ILE A 97 -24.09 -25.90 5.84
C ILE A 97 -23.62 -24.66 5.05
N ARG A 98 -23.18 -24.83 3.81
CA ARG A 98 -22.66 -23.77 2.94
C ARG A 98 -23.48 -22.45 2.93
N PRO A 99 -24.81 -22.43 2.78
CA PRO A 99 -25.59 -21.19 2.83
C PRO A 99 -25.46 -20.43 4.16
N HIS A 100 -25.25 -21.13 5.28
CA HIS A 100 -24.99 -20.50 6.58
C HIS A 100 -23.62 -19.85 6.63
N LEU A 101 -22.60 -20.51 6.08
CA LEU A 101 -21.23 -19.97 5.97
C LEU A 101 -21.22 -18.73 5.07
N ALA A 102 -21.96 -18.76 3.95
CA ALA A 102 -22.09 -17.61 3.05
C ALA A 102 -22.75 -16.40 3.74
N ARG A 103 -23.81 -16.62 4.53
CA ARG A 103 -24.45 -15.55 5.32
C ARG A 103 -23.52 -15.00 6.40
N ALA A 104 -22.81 -15.87 7.13
CA ALA A 104 -21.85 -15.46 8.14
C ALA A 104 -20.71 -14.63 7.52
N ALA A 105 -20.19 -15.06 6.37
CA ALA A 105 -19.19 -14.34 5.61
C ALA A 105 -19.66 -12.94 5.17
N LEU A 106 -20.89 -12.84 4.65
CA LEU A 106 -21.49 -11.57 4.30
C LEU A 106 -21.61 -10.63 5.52
N MET A 107 -22.08 -11.15 6.66
CA MET A 107 -22.21 -10.38 7.90
C MET A 107 -20.86 -9.89 8.41
N ALA A 108 -19.83 -10.76 8.41
CA ALA A 108 -18.49 -10.40 8.82
C ALA A 108 -17.87 -9.30 7.93
N SER A 109 -18.04 -9.42 6.60
CA SER A 109 -17.60 -8.41 5.63
C SER A 109 -18.27 -7.06 5.87
N ARG A 110 -19.61 -7.03 6.05
CA ARG A 110 -20.36 -5.80 6.35
C ARG A 110 -19.92 -5.16 7.65
N LEU A 111 -19.76 -5.95 8.71
CA LEU A 111 -19.31 -5.44 10.01
C LEU A 111 -17.91 -4.80 9.90
N LYS A 112 -17.00 -5.43 9.15
CA LYS A 112 -15.65 -4.89 8.91
C LYS A 112 -15.68 -3.58 8.11
N PHE A 113 -16.53 -3.49 7.10
CA PHE A 113 -16.74 -2.25 6.36
C PHE A 113 -17.25 -1.12 7.26
N GLU A 114 -18.29 -1.39 8.07
CA GLU A 114 -18.83 -0.39 9.00
C GLU A 114 -17.81 0.04 10.07
N GLN A 115 -16.94 -0.87 10.54
CA GLN A 115 -15.83 -0.51 11.44
C GLN A 115 -14.86 0.50 10.81
N ILE A 116 -14.45 0.26 9.55
CA ILE A 116 -13.58 1.19 8.81
C ILE A 116 -14.29 2.51 8.56
N LYS A 117 -15.53 2.48 8.08
CA LYS A 117 -16.34 3.68 7.87
C LYS A 117 -16.48 4.50 9.14
N SER A 118 -16.84 3.88 10.27
CA SER A 118 -16.94 4.56 11.55
C SER A 118 -15.60 5.16 12.01
N THR A 119 -14.48 4.52 11.70
CA THR A 119 -13.13 5.06 12.01
C THR A 119 -12.84 6.31 11.19
N VAL A 120 -13.12 6.26 9.89
CA VAL A 120 -12.97 7.40 8.96
C VAL A 120 -13.90 8.55 9.34
N ASP A 121 -15.16 8.25 9.68
CA ASP A 121 -16.14 9.25 10.12
C ASP A 121 -15.70 9.90 11.45
N ALA A 122 -15.15 9.14 12.41
CA ALA A 122 -14.65 9.67 13.67
C ALA A 122 -13.44 10.62 13.49
N MET A 123 -12.61 10.40 12.47
CA MET A 123 -11.49 11.29 12.13
C MET A 123 -11.93 12.69 11.70
N GLU A 124 -13.14 12.82 11.15
CA GLU A 124 -13.73 14.14 10.81
C GLU A 124 -13.85 15.02 12.06
N ALA A 125 -14.27 14.44 13.19
CA ALA A 125 -14.39 15.17 14.45
C ALA A 125 -13.04 15.65 15.02
N LEU A 126 -11.94 15.00 14.61
CA LEU A 126 -10.57 15.38 14.96
C LEU A 126 -9.95 16.36 13.95
N GLY A 127 -10.69 16.76 12.92
CA GLY A 127 -10.19 17.62 11.84
C GLY A 127 -9.21 16.93 10.89
N ILE A 128 -9.10 15.59 10.95
CA ILE A 128 -8.25 14.80 10.07
C ILE A 128 -9.05 14.47 8.81
N TRP A 129 -8.52 14.79 7.64
CA TRP A 129 -9.17 14.46 6.37
C TRP A 129 -8.75 13.03 6.03
N ALA A 130 -9.71 12.11 6.03
CA ALA A 130 -9.42 10.69 6.00
C ALA A 130 -10.17 9.96 4.89
N GLY A 131 -9.49 9.00 4.27
CA GLY A 131 -10.05 8.08 3.30
C GLY A 131 -9.46 6.68 3.45
N ALA A 132 -10.28 5.65 3.34
CA ALA A 132 -9.82 4.27 3.32
C ALA A 132 -9.69 3.77 1.89
N VAL A 133 -8.57 3.11 1.59
CA VAL A 133 -8.22 2.64 0.26
C VAL A 133 -8.06 1.12 0.24
N ARG A 134 -8.56 0.49 -0.82
CA ARG A 134 -8.46 -0.95 -1.08
C ARG A 134 -8.09 -1.22 -2.53
N ASN A 135 -7.09 -2.06 -2.76
CA ASN A 135 -6.55 -2.32 -4.10
C ASN A 135 -6.26 -1.02 -4.87
N GLY A 136 -5.73 -0.02 -4.17
CA GLY A 136 -5.44 1.31 -4.69
C GLY A 136 -6.66 2.22 -4.90
N ARG A 137 -7.90 1.75 -4.70
CA ARG A 137 -9.14 2.52 -4.92
C ARG A 137 -9.74 3.03 -3.63
N LEU A 138 -10.40 4.18 -3.68
CA LEU A 138 -11.09 4.72 -2.52
C LEU A 138 -12.35 3.90 -2.21
N VAL A 139 -12.51 3.50 -0.94
CA VAL A 139 -13.65 2.69 -0.47
C VAL A 139 -14.61 3.53 0.36
N VAL A 140 -14.07 4.37 1.24
CA VAL A 140 -14.83 5.33 2.04
C VAL A 140 -13.97 6.55 2.31
N ALA A 141 -14.57 7.72 2.44
CA ALA A 141 -13.91 8.96 2.77
C ALA A 141 -14.82 9.82 3.63
N ASN A 142 -14.25 10.56 4.56
CA ASN A 142 -15.00 11.54 5.34
C ASN A 142 -15.30 12.80 4.52
N GLN A 143 -16.14 13.69 5.06
CA GLN A 143 -16.63 14.85 4.32
C GLN A 143 -15.48 15.76 3.89
N SER A 144 -14.49 15.97 4.75
CA SER A 144 -13.36 16.83 4.43
C SER A 144 -12.47 16.24 3.34
N PHE A 145 -12.20 14.93 3.35
CA PHE A 145 -11.46 14.27 2.27
C PHE A 145 -12.25 14.28 0.95
N GLN A 146 -13.58 14.09 0.99
CA GLN A 146 -14.42 14.13 -0.21
C GLN A 146 -14.36 15.46 -0.96
N ARG A 147 -14.17 16.59 -0.26
CA ARG A 147 -14.02 17.92 -0.88
C ARG A 147 -12.76 18.03 -1.77
N MET A 148 -11.78 17.16 -1.58
CA MET A 148 -10.57 17.10 -2.41
C MET A 148 -10.82 16.45 -3.77
N ILE A 149 -11.96 15.78 -3.94
CA ILE A 149 -12.33 15.07 -5.17
C ILE A 149 -13.33 15.93 -5.94
N PRO A 150 -13.13 16.21 -7.26
CA PRO A 150 -12.10 15.64 -8.14
C PRO A 150 -10.82 16.48 -8.29
N ASN A 151 -10.72 17.63 -7.62
CA ASN A 151 -9.75 18.68 -7.97
C ASN A 151 -8.30 18.38 -7.57
N ILE A 152 -8.09 17.80 -6.39
CA ILE A 152 -6.75 17.43 -5.88
C ILE A 152 -6.50 15.94 -6.11
N MET A 153 -7.55 15.12 -5.99
CA MET A 153 -7.51 13.68 -6.20
C MET A 153 -8.71 13.24 -7.04
N ARG A 154 -8.53 12.18 -7.84
CA ARG A 154 -9.57 11.58 -8.69
C ARG A 154 -9.70 10.11 -8.38
N ASP A 155 -10.89 9.66 -7.99
CA ASP A 155 -11.18 8.24 -7.84
C ASP A 155 -11.44 7.62 -9.21
N CYS A 156 -10.41 7.00 -9.78
CA CYS A 156 -10.47 6.37 -11.09
C CYS A 156 -10.79 4.86 -10.95
N ARG A 157 -11.12 4.22 -12.08
CA ARG A 157 -11.48 2.78 -12.12
C ARG A 157 -10.41 1.85 -11.53
N HIS A 158 -9.13 2.24 -11.61
CA HIS A 158 -8.00 1.39 -11.24
C HIS A 158 -7.34 1.79 -9.91
N ARG A 159 -7.29 3.08 -9.60
CA ARG A 159 -6.75 3.61 -8.34
C ARG A 159 -7.20 5.04 -8.12
N LEU A 160 -7.05 5.51 -6.89
CA LEU A 160 -7.01 6.92 -6.56
C LEU A 160 -5.79 7.54 -7.25
N VAL A 161 -6.04 8.56 -8.07
CA VAL A 161 -5.02 9.31 -8.82
C VAL A 161 -4.89 10.68 -8.18
N ILE A 162 -3.66 11.13 -7.98
CA ILE A 162 -3.40 12.50 -7.52
C ILE A 162 -3.28 13.40 -8.75
N ASP A 163 -3.87 14.59 -8.73
CA ASP A 163 -3.86 15.48 -9.91
C ASP A 163 -2.42 15.90 -10.30
N GLN A 164 -1.58 16.15 -9.29
CA GLN A 164 -0.18 16.50 -9.50
C GLN A 164 0.65 15.26 -9.84
N LYS A 165 1.24 15.26 -11.05
CA LYS A 165 2.04 14.13 -11.57
C LYS A 165 3.14 13.65 -10.63
N ALA A 166 3.89 14.57 -10.01
CA ALA A 166 4.96 14.20 -9.08
C ALA A 166 4.45 13.48 -7.82
N ALA A 167 3.31 13.93 -7.26
CA ALA A 167 2.68 13.28 -6.13
C ALA A 167 2.05 11.93 -6.53
N ASP A 168 1.48 11.86 -7.74
CA ASP A 168 0.90 10.64 -8.29
C ASP A 168 1.95 9.55 -8.55
N ASP A 169 3.13 9.92 -9.05
CA ASP A 169 4.25 9.00 -9.25
C ASP A 169 4.76 8.43 -7.93
N ARG A 170 4.83 9.26 -6.87
CA ARG A 170 5.16 8.81 -5.52
C ARG A 170 4.13 7.85 -4.98
N TRP A 171 2.85 8.19 -5.11
CA TRP A 171 1.76 7.33 -4.69
C TRP A 171 1.78 5.98 -5.43
N ALA A 172 2.00 5.99 -6.75
CA ALA A 172 2.15 4.78 -7.54
C ALA A 172 3.36 3.93 -7.10
N SER A 173 4.50 4.56 -6.79
CA SER A 173 5.68 3.88 -6.26
C SER A 173 5.44 3.27 -4.87
N LEU A 174 4.71 3.95 -3.99
CA LEU A 174 4.30 3.43 -2.68
C LEU A 174 3.40 2.19 -2.83
N LEU A 175 2.41 2.24 -3.73
CA LEU A 175 1.56 1.09 -4.03
C LEU A 175 2.36 -0.13 -4.51
N GLN A 176 3.47 0.07 -5.22
CA GLN A 176 4.35 -1.00 -5.70
C GLN A 176 5.36 -1.51 -4.65
N SER A 177 5.81 -0.64 -3.74
CA SER A 177 6.87 -0.96 -2.76
C SER A 177 6.38 -1.62 -1.47
N GLY A 178 5.09 -1.94 -1.37
CA GLY A 178 4.52 -2.62 -0.20
C GLY A 178 4.05 -1.66 0.89
N VAL A 179 3.49 -0.50 0.51
CA VAL A 179 2.84 0.45 1.44
C VAL A 179 1.83 -0.22 2.37
N THR A 180 1.20 -1.33 1.96
CA THR A 180 0.27 -2.12 2.78
C THR A 180 0.93 -2.85 3.95
N LYS A 181 2.26 -2.90 4.01
CA LYS A 181 3.03 -3.51 5.10
C LYS A 181 3.71 -2.47 5.99
N TYR A 182 4.30 -1.43 5.39
CA TYR A 182 5.14 -0.47 6.11
C TYR A 182 4.52 0.92 6.24
N GLY A 183 3.45 1.19 5.49
CA GLY A 183 2.93 2.54 5.32
C GLY A 183 3.86 3.40 4.47
N GLY A 184 3.54 4.68 4.40
CA GLY A 184 4.33 5.66 3.68
C GLY A 184 3.72 7.05 3.78
N SER A 185 4.47 8.05 3.34
CA SER A 185 3.96 9.41 3.23
C SER A 185 4.39 10.01 1.89
N PHE A 186 3.60 10.91 1.35
CA PHE A 186 3.96 11.68 0.15
C PHE A 186 3.39 13.09 0.20
N PRO A 187 4.10 14.09 -0.34
CA PRO A 187 3.66 15.48 -0.33
C PRO A 187 2.80 15.78 -1.56
N ILE A 188 1.88 16.71 -1.39
CA ILE A 188 1.14 17.39 -2.45
C ILE A 188 1.48 18.88 -2.32
N SER A 189 2.07 19.45 -3.36
CA SER A 189 2.49 20.85 -3.36
C SER A 189 1.29 21.79 -3.28
N GLY A 190 1.43 22.92 -2.61
CA GLY A 190 0.37 23.92 -2.54
C GLY A 190 0.10 24.59 -3.90
N ARG A 191 -1.14 25.02 -4.10
CA ARG A 191 -1.58 25.84 -5.23
C ARG A 191 -2.40 27.03 -4.69
N GLN A 192 -2.86 27.93 -5.57
CA GLN A 192 -3.68 29.07 -5.12
C GLN A 192 -4.98 28.65 -4.43
N ASP A 193 -5.53 27.50 -4.79
CA ASP A 193 -6.80 26.95 -4.32
C ASP A 193 -6.66 26.03 -3.10
N HIS A 194 -5.46 25.55 -2.78
CA HIS A 194 -5.22 24.71 -1.59
C HIS A 194 -3.78 24.82 -1.05
N PRO A 195 -3.57 24.73 0.28
CA PRO A 195 -2.23 24.72 0.85
C PRO A 195 -1.45 23.45 0.49
N ALA A 196 -0.13 23.47 0.70
CA ALA A 196 0.69 22.26 0.67
C ALA A 196 0.24 21.31 1.79
N MET A 197 0.30 20.02 1.52
CA MET A 197 -0.16 18.99 2.46
C MET A 197 0.66 17.71 2.31
N VAL A 198 0.68 16.89 3.35
CA VAL A 198 1.24 15.54 3.30
C VAL A 198 0.14 14.53 3.53
N VAL A 199 0.15 13.50 2.69
CA VAL A 199 -0.73 12.35 2.81
C VAL A 199 0.05 11.25 3.51
N HIS A 200 -0.46 10.81 4.65
CA HIS A 200 0.05 9.64 5.36
C HIS A 200 -0.80 8.42 4.96
N ALA A 201 -0.17 7.42 4.35
CA ALA A 201 -0.77 6.13 4.06
C ALA A 201 -0.41 5.13 5.17
N LEU A 202 -1.39 4.81 6.02
CA LEU A 202 -1.23 3.95 7.18
C LEU A 202 -1.81 2.56 6.87
N PRO A 203 -1.05 1.46 7.05
CA PRO A 203 -1.59 0.11 6.92
C PRO A 203 -2.72 -0.14 7.90
N VAL A 204 -3.82 -0.71 7.43
CA VAL A 204 -4.87 -1.19 8.32
C VAL A 204 -4.38 -2.50 8.96
N ALA A 205 -4.23 -2.52 10.28
CA ALA A 205 -3.74 -3.70 11.00
C ALA A 205 -4.63 -4.92 10.71
N GLY A 206 -4.00 -6.04 10.33
CA GLY A 206 -4.71 -7.27 9.97
C GLY A 206 -5.32 -7.28 8.57
N ALA A 207 -5.15 -6.22 7.76
CA ALA A 207 -5.58 -6.20 6.37
C ALA A 207 -5.00 -7.35 5.53
N ALA A 208 -3.71 -7.63 5.73
CA ALA A 208 -2.99 -8.68 5.01
C ALA A 208 -3.28 -10.10 5.54
N SER A 209 -3.89 -10.25 6.72
CA SER A 209 -4.12 -11.54 7.37
C SER A 209 -5.61 -11.86 7.61
N GLY A 210 -6.50 -10.91 7.40
CA GLY A 210 -7.94 -11.04 7.61
C GLY A 210 -8.66 -11.56 6.36
N ILE A 211 -9.55 -12.53 6.56
CA ILE A 211 -10.41 -13.11 5.51
C ILE A 211 -11.40 -12.06 4.95
N PHE A 212 -11.72 -11.03 5.73
CA PHE A 212 -12.73 -10.00 5.43
C PHE A 212 -12.14 -8.60 5.52
N ASN A 213 -11.14 -8.31 4.69
CA ASN A 213 -10.55 -6.99 4.72
C ASN A 213 -11.42 -5.94 3.99
N ALA A 214 -11.73 -4.84 4.67
CA ALA A 214 -12.53 -3.75 4.09
C ALA A 214 -11.66 -2.64 3.47
N ALA A 215 -10.42 -2.49 3.92
CA ALA A 215 -9.46 -1.52 3.39
C ALA A 215 -8.03 -1.97 3.69
N ASP A 216 -7.11 -1.73 2.76
CA ASP A 216 -5.69 -2.06 2.94
C ASP A 216 -4.93 -0.91 3.61
N LEU A 217 -5.38 0.32 3.36
CA LEU A 217 -4.73 1.54 3.80
C LEU A 217 -5.78 2.53 4.33
N LEU A 218 -5.35 3.32 5.29
CA LEU A 218 -5.99 4.55 5.72
C LEU A 218 -5.12 5.72 5.28
N LEU A 219 -5.66 6.57 4.41
CA LEU A 219 -5.06 7.85 4.05
C LEU A 219 -5.51 8.88 5.09
N ALA A 220 -4.57 9.55 5.72
CA ALA A 220 -4.81 10.65 6.65
C ALA A 220 -4.05 11.88 6.17
N ILE A 221 -4.75 13.01 6.16
CA ILE A 221 -4.21 14.32 5.80
C ILE A 221 -4.59 15.26 6.93
N THR A 222 -3.58 15.79 7.61
CA THR A 222 -3.79 16.90 8.52
C THR A 222 -3.58 18.17 7.71
N PRO A 223 -4.61 19.01 7.51
CA PRO A 223 -4.44 20.26 6.79
C PRO A 223 -3.35 21.07 7.48
N GLY A 224 -2.34 21.49 6.70
CA GLY A 224 -1.21 22.25 7.21
C GLY A 224 -1.73 23.42 8.03
N MET A 225 -1.39 23.45 9.32
CA MET A 225 -1.52 24.65 10.12
C MET A 225 -0.80 25.76 9.35
N LYS A 226 -1.54 26.78 8.90
CA LYS A 226 -0.99 27.92 8.15
C LYS A 226 0.18 28.60 8.87
N GLU A 227 0.42 28.26 10.14
CA GLU A 227 1.39 28.91 11.02
C GLU A 227 2.03 27.93 12.03
N ALA A 228 2.27 26.66 11.67
CA ALA A 228 3.26 25.89 12.40
C ALA A 228 4.64 26.47 12.06
N LYS A 229 4.98 27.61 12.69
CA LYS A 229 6.37 28.01 12.90
C LYS A 229 6.99 26.89 13.72
N VAL A 230 7.42 25.80 13.08
CA VAL A 230 8.40 24.92 13.70
C VAL A 230 9.52 25.85 14.14
N ASP A 231 9.91 25.86 15.39
CA ASP A 231 11.00 26.73 15.80
C ASP A 231 12.27 26.27 15.05
N ASP A 232 13.08 27.18 14.53
CA ASP A 232 14.40 26.81 13.98
C ASP A 232 15.20 26.04 15.05
N GLY A 233 14.94 26.29 16.35
CA GLY A 233 15.47 25.54 17.48
C GLY A 233 15.10 24.04 17.52
N ILE A 234 13.91 23.65 17.06
CA ILE A 234 13.47 22.24 17.04
C ILE A 234 14.21 21.46 15.95
N LEU A 235 14.35 22.05 14.75
CA LEU A 235 15.10 21.44 13.65
C LEU A 235 16.60 21.38 13.94
N THR A 236 17.14 22.41 14.60
CA THR A 236 18.52 22.46 15.07
C THR A 236 18.79 21.36 16.10
N GLY A 237 17.88 21.14 17.05
CA GLY A 237 18.05 20.14 18.11
C GLY A 237 17.82 18.69 17.68
N LEU A 238 16.92 18.44 16.72
CA LEU A 238 16.61 17.08 16.26
C LEU A 238 17.63 16.53 15.25
N TYR A 239 18.29 17.40 14.48
CA TYR A 239 19.11 17.02 13.33
C TYR A 239 20.49 17.70 13.28
N ASP A 240 20.92 18.36 14.37
CA ASP A 240 22.20 19.12 14.45
C ASP A 240 22.40 20.11 13.28
N LEU A 241 21.29 20.66 12.77
CA LEU A 241 21.30 21.66 11.71
C LEU A 241 21.75 23.00 12.27
N THR A 242 22.55 23.73 11.50
CA THR A 242 22.81 25.15 11.80
C THR A 242 21.55 25.97 11.55
N PRO A 243 21.40 27.16 12.16
CA PRO A 243 20.24 28.02 11.92
C PRO A 243 20.03 28.37 10.44
N ALA A 244 21.12 28.55 9.68
CA ALA A 244 21.05 28.82 8.25
C ALA A 244 20.49 27.62 7.46
N GLU A 245 20.93 26.41 7.79
CA GLU A 245 20.49 25.13 7.21
C GLU A 245 19.02 24.83 7.52
N ALA A 246 18.62 24.96 8.79
CA ALA A 246 17.23 24.78 9.22
C ALA A 246 16.28 25.74 8.50
N SER A 247 16.74 26.98 8.30
CA SER A 247 15.95 28.01 7.64
C SER A 247 15.81 27.74 6.12
N VAL A 248 16.87 27.27 5.42
CA VAL A 248 16.75 26.84 4.02
C VAL A 248 15.82 25.63 3.89
N ALA A 249 16.01 24.63 4.76
CA ALA A 249 15.19 23.42 4.81
C ALA A 249 13.70 23.75 4.97
N ARG A 250 13.37 24.71 5.84
CA ARG A 250 12.01 25.23 6.04
C ARG A 250 11.45 25.89 4.79
N GLU A 251 12.17 26.81 4.16
CA GLU A 251 11.66 27.51 2.98
C GLU A 251 11.38 26.57 1.81
N ILE A 252 12.23 25.56 1.63
CA ILE A 252 12.00 24.48 0.67
C ILE A 252 10.82 23.59 1.10
N GLY A 253 10.69 23.27 2.39
CA GLY A 253 9.55 22.52 2.94
C GLY A 253 8.19 23.25 2.81
N LEU A 254 8.21 24.58 2.76
CA LEU A 254 7.04 25.42 2.45
C LEU A 254 6.72 25.49 0.95
N GLY A 255 7.46 24.76 0.10
CA GLY A 255 7.22 24.64 -1.33
C GLY A 255 7.89 25.71 -2.19
N LYS A 256 8.81 26.52 -1.63
CA LYS A 256 9.61 27.45 -2.45
C LYS A 256 10.65 26.67 -3.25
N SER A 257 10.90 27.10 -4.48
CA SER A 257 11.99 26.59 -5.31
C SER A 257 13.35 27.08 -4.83
N VAL A 258 14.42 26.36 -5.18
CA VAL A 258 15.81 26.73 -4.86
C VAL A 258 16.14 28.14 -5.37
N ASP A 259 15.65 28.50 -6.56
CA ASP A 259 15.84 29.83 -7.14
C ASP A 259 15.09 30.93 -6.38
N GLU A 260 13.89 30.64 -5.86
CA GLU A 260 13.13 31.58 -5.03
C GLU A 260 13.79 31.78 -3.66
N VAL A 261 14.37 30.73 -3.08
CA VAL A 261 15.10 30.82 -1.80
C VAL A 261 16.44 31.54 -1.97
N ALA A 262 17.14 31.32 -3.09
CA ALA A 262 18.36 32.05 -3.42
C ALA A 262 18.10 33.55 -3.54
N LYS A 263 17.01 33.92 -4.23
CA LYS A 263 16.57 35.32 -4.37
C LYS A 263 16.12 35.93 -3.04
N SER A 264 15.37 35.19 -2.22
CA SER A 264 14.88 35.72 -0.93
C SER A 264 16.01 36.01 0.06
N ARG A 265 17.14 35.32 -0.07
CA ARG A 265 18.29 35.40 0.83
C ARG A 265 19.48 36.18 0.27
N ASP A 266 19.37 36.70 -0.95
CA ASP A 266 20.44 37.38 -1.67
C ASP A 266 21.76 36.57 -1.73
N VAL A 267 21.63 35.27 -2.01
CA VAL A 267 22.76 34.35 -2.15
C VAL A 267 22.70 33.61 -3.49
N SER A 268 23.84 33.07 -3.92
CA SER A 268 23.89 32.28 -5.14
C SER A 268 23.07 30.99 -5.01
N VAL A 269 22.48 30.53 -6.12
CA VAL A 269 21.84 29.21 -6.21
C VAL A 269 22.79 28.09 -5.80
N GLY A 270 24.09 28.23 -6.11
CA GLY A 270 25.14 27.30 -5.68
C GLY A 270 25.25 27.20 -4.15
N THR A 271 25.14 28.33 -3.45
CA THR A 271 25.18 28.39 -1.97
C THR A 271 24.00 27.65 -1.36
N ILE A 272 22.77 27.83 -1.89
CA ILE A 272 21.58 27.11 -1.42
C ILE A 272 21.71 25.61 -1.68
N ARG A 273 22.25 25.20 -2.83
CA ARG A 273 22.51 23.78 -3.14
C ARG A 273 23.52 23.16 -2.18
N THR A 274 24.61 23.86 -1.85
CA THR A 274 25.60 23.38 -0.87
C THR A 274 25.00 23.26 0.53
N GLN A 275 24.20 24.24 0.96
CA GLN A 275 23.50 24.17 2.24
C GLN A 275 22.49 23.02 2.27
N LEU A 276 21.76 22.79 1.18
CA LEU A 276 20.89 21.64 1.04
C LEU A 276 21.67 20.32 1.10
N HIS A 277 22.85 20.23 0.47
CA HIS A 277 23.74 19.07 0.58
C HIS A 277 24.08 18.75 2.04
N SER A 278 24.51 19.76 2.80
CA SER A 278 24.81 19.61 4.23
C SER A 278 23.56 19.20 5.03
N VAL A 279 22.40 19.76 4.70
CA VAL A 279 21.11 19.35 5.30
C VAL A 279 20.82 17.87 4.97
N PHE A 280 21.01 17.42 3.73
CA PHE A 280 20.83 16.01 3.34
C PHE A 280 21.80 15.08 4.09
N ASP A 281 23.05 15.49 4.27
CA ASP A 281 24.05 14.70 4.99
C ASP A 281 23.70 14.55 6.47
N LYS A 282 23.12 15.58 7.09
CA LYS A 282 22.77 15.60 8.52
C LYS A 282 21.43 14.93 8.83
N THR A 283 20.49 15.01 7.90
CA THR A 283 19.13 14.43 8.06
C THR A 283 19.02 13.01 7.46
N GLY A 284 19.98 12.60 6.63
CA GLY A 284 20.03 11.29 5.97
C GLY A 284 20.95 10.28 6.66
N ARG A 285 20.34 9.36 7.44
CA ARG A 285 20.94 8.16 8.10
C ARG A 285 21.71 8.38 9.41
N SER A 286 21.00 8.74 10.47
CA SER A 286 21.24 8.16 11.81
C SER A 286 20.58 6.77 11.91
N GLY A 287 21.02 5.85 11.03
CA GLY A 287 20.52 4.48 10.92
C GLY A 287 21.36 3.67 9.94
N ARG A 288 22.44 3.08 10.46
CA ARG A 288 23.47 2.26 9.79
C ARG A 288 23.07 1.57 8.45
N ARG A 289 23.96 1.74 7.46
CA ARG A 289 24.14 1.01 6.17
C ARG A 289 23.37 1.57 4.96
N ASN A 290 24.08 2.30 4.08
CA ASN A 290 24.49 1.78 2.75
C ASN A 290 25.45 2.79 2.07
N LEU A 291 26.77 2.57 2.22
CA LEU A 291 27.84 3.38 1.60
C LEU A 291 28.38 2.74 0.29
N ARG A 292 27.68 1.75 -0.29
CA ARG A 292 28.05 1.14 -1.57
C ARG A 292 27.14 1.64 -2.69
N CYS A 293 27.35 2.88 -3.14
CA CYS A 293 26.91 3.31 -4.47
C CYS A 293 27.77 4.44 -5.08
N TRP A 294 28.80 4.92 -4.36
CA TRP A 294 29.48 6.17 -4.71
C TRP A 294 30.75 6.05 -5.55
N TYR A 295 31.27 4.83 -5.80
CA TYR A 295 32.50 4.64 -6.57
C TYR A 295 32.28 3.82 -7.84
N SER A 296 31.67 4.44 -8.85
CA SER A 296 32.04 4.17 -10.24
C SER A 296 31.54 5.30 -11.13
N VAL A 297 32.49 5.98 -11.76
CA VAL A 297 32.42 6.79 -12.99
C VAL A 297 32.92 8.21 -12.75
N SER A 298 34.22 8.40 -13.01
CA SER A 298 34.82 9.45 -13.84
C SER A 298 36.35 9.29 -13.80
N PRO A 299 37.14 9.68 -14.82
CA PRO A 299 36.85 10.78 -15.76
C PRO A 299 37.20 10.53 -17.25
N SER A 300 36.54 11.26 -18.17
CA SER A 300 37.23 12.16 -19.12
C SER A 300 36.29 12.81 -20.15
N THR A 301 36.37 14.14 -20.21
CA THR A 301 36.24 15.06 -21.36
C THR A 301 34.92 15.15 -22.14
N GLY A 302 34.32 16.35 -22.13
CA GLY A 302 33.35 16.78 -23.15
C GLY A 302 32.43 17.90 -22.69
N THR A 303 32.62 19.07 -23.28
CA THR A 303 31.87 20.33 -23.18
C THR A 303 30.33 20.24 -23.25
N ASP A 304 29.69 21.12 -22.46
CA ASP A 304 28.35 21.74 -22.62
C ASP A 304 27.11 20.82 -22.57
N ALA A 305 26.47 20.73 -21.38
CA ALA A 305 25.05 20.45 -21.23
C ALA A 305 24.60 20.70 -19.78
N ARG A 306 23.34 21.11 -19.62
CA ARG A 306 22.64 21.29 -18.34
C ARG A 306 22.61 19.97 -17.55
N ASP A 307 23.45 19.85 -16.52
CA ASP A 307 23.43 18.68 -15.65
C ASP A 307 22.23 18.73 -14.68
N PRO A 308 21.37 17.69 -14.65
CA PRO A 308 20.33 17.55 -13.63
C PRO A 308 20.98 17.15 -12.30
N LEU A 309 20.54 17.78 -11.21
CA LEU A 309 20.99 17.42 -9.85
C LEU A 309 20.72 15.92 -9.59
N PRO A 310 21.69 15.14 -9.09
CA PRO A 310 21.53 13.70 -8.86
C PRO A 310 20.85 13.36 -7.52
N PHE A 311 20.13 14.30 -6.91
CA PHE A 311 19.61 14.16 -5.55
C PHE A 311 18.08 14.27 -5.49
N ASP A 312 17.47 13.29 -4.83
CA ASP A 312 16.05 13.19 -4.54
C ASP A 312 15.66 14.21 -3.45
N ILE A 313 15.58 15.50 -3.84
CA ILE A 313 15.19 16.64 -2.99
C ILE A 313 13.92 16.38 -2.19
N CYS A 314 13.08 15.52 -2.74
CA CYS A 314 11.82 15.14 -2.18
C CYS A 314 11.90 14.29 -0.89
N GLY A 315 12.90 13.42 -0.72
CA GLY A 315 13.01 12.58 0.49
C GLY A 315 13.27 13.36 1.78
N LEU A 316 13.77 14.60 1.64
CA LEU A 316 14.02 15.52 2.75
C LEU A 316 12.78 16.36 3.09
N VAL A 317 11.99 16.72 2.08
CA VAL A 317 10.66 17.30 2.26
C VAL A 317 9.77 16.31 3.04
N ASP A 318 9.91 15.00 2.77
CA ASP A 318 9.22 13.94 3.51
C ASP A 318 9.63 13.89 5.00
N LEU A 319 10.92 14.05 5.33
CA LEU A 319 11.43 14.02 6.72
C LEU A 319 11.13 15.32 7.50
N LEU A 320 11.28 16.47 6.84
CA LEU A 320 10.99 17.77 7.44
C LEU A 320 9.51 17.95 7.68
N ILE A 321 8.64 17.53 6.75
CA ILE A 321 7.19 17.59 6.98
C ILE A 321 6.74 16.56 8.01
N ALA A 322 7.35 15.36 8.07
CA ALA A 322 7.08 14.41 9.15
C ALA A 322 7.41 14.98 10.54
N CYS A 323 8.50 15.74 10.69
CA CYS A 323 8.81 16.44 11.94
C CYS A 323 7.90 17.64 12.24
N ILE A 324 7.38 18.32 11.20
CA ILE A 324 6.41 19.42 11.34
C ILE A 324 5.04 18.92 11.86
N VAL A 325 4.69 17.65 11.62
CA VAL A 325 3.36 17.08 11.94
C VAL A 325 3.32 16.33 13.28
N VAL A 326 4.47 16.01 13.89
CA VAL A 326 4.57 15.21 15.13
C VAL A 326 4.75 16.05 16.40
N VAL A 327 4.78 17.39 16.30
CA VAL A 327 4.76 18.32 17.45
C VAL A 327 3.46 19.11 17.47
#